data_AF-A0A7G2D7D3-F1
#
_entry.id   AF-A0A7G2D7D3-F1
#
_cell.length_a   1.000
_cell.length_b   1.000
_cell.length_c   1.000
_cell.angle_alpha   90.00
_cell.angle_beta   90.00
_cell.angle_gamma   90.00
#
_symmetry.space_group_name_H-M   'P 1'
#
loop_
_entity.id
_entity.type
_entity.pdbx_description
1 polymer ?
#
loop_
_entity_poly.entity_id
_entity_poly.type
_entity_poly.pdbx_seq_one_letter_code
_entity_poly.pdbx_strand_id
1 'polypeptide(L)'
;MDELEFCIKSLSYPLGMLLEGSKRRHGEFVRVTRNCVTLPGAPFAALCYLTGIALYDSLDLVDKKRLQNDYRAIERFRMKMLGSKLRDVLRHYMESPGLHISPGERLAIDWLEFEARRKKVEPYLERIVALEKTTGSRDALLKKTGFLGELSPDQGLLLVYIAEDEKLRGLINAALGKNNPRFREEVIRYFKAFQG
;
A
#
# COMPACT_ATOMS: atom_id res chain seq x y z
N MET A 1 9.02 8.71 -0.02
CA MET A 1 7.81 8.03 -0.48
C MET A 1 6.87 9.08 -1.05
N ASP A 2 6.42 8.88 -2.28
CA ASP A 2 5.36 9.70 -2.89
C ASP A 2 3.99 9.04 -2.65
N GLU A 3 2.92 9.70 -3.05
CA GLU A 3 1.55 9.24 -2.83
C GLU A 3 1.30 7.90 -3.53
N LEU A 4 1.88 7.67 -4.71
CA LEU A 4 1.72 6.41 -5.45
C LEU A 4 2.40 5.25 -4.72
N GLU A 5 3.63 5.44 -4.27
CA GLU A 5 4.35 4.44 -3.46
C GLU A 5 3.58 4.16 -2.16
N PHE A 6 3.06 5.20 -1.48
CA PHE A 6 2.20 5.03 -0.31
C PHE A 6 0.94 4.20 -0.64
N CYS A 7 0.29 4.49 -1.77
CA CYS A 7 -0.89 3.79 -2.24
C CYS A 7 -0.61 2.30 -2.47
N ILE A 8 0.45 1.98 -3.21
CA ILE A 8 0.79 0.59 -3.51
C ILE A 8 1.21 -0.13 -2.22
N LYS A 9 2.02 0.47 -1.35
CA LYS A 9 2.40 -0.14 -0.06
C LYS A 9 1.20 -0.39 0.86
N SER A 10 0.17 0.44 0.78
CA SER A 10 -1.09 0.25 1.52
C SER A 10 -1.92 -0.92 0.98
N LEU A 11 -1.79 -1.26 -0.31
CA LEU A 11 -2.44 -2.42 -0.93
C LEU A 11 -1.61 -3.71 -0.78
N SER A 12 -0.30 -3.57 -0.94
CA SER A 12 0.71 -4.63 -0.87
C SER A 12 2.08 -4.00 -0.59
N TYR A 13 2.57 -4.17 0.64
CA TYR A 13 3.87 -3.61 1.02
C TYR A 13 5.01 -4.14 0.13
N PRO A 14 5.12 -5.45 -0.15
CA PRO A 14 6.18 -5.97 -1.03
C PRO A 14 6.14 -5.39 -2.44
N LEU A 15 4.96 -5.27 -3.07
CA LEU A 15 4.87 -4.63 -4.40
C LEU A 15 5.29 -3.17 -4.35
N GLY A 16 4.92 -2.46 -3.29
CA GLY A 16 5.29 -1.07 -3.10
C GLY A 16 6.79 -0.85 -2.90
N MET A 17 7.53 -1.85 -2.37
CA MET A 17 9.00 -1.79 -2.29
C MET A 17 9.64 -1.67 -3.68
N LEU A 18 9.04 -2.22 -4.73
CA LEU A 18 9.55 -2.11 -6.10
C LEU A 18 9.49 -0.67 -6.65
N LEU A 19 8.70 0.20 -6.03
CA LEU A 19 8.60 1.61 -6.42
C LEU A 19 9.63 2.50 -5.72
N GLU A 20 10.32 1.99 -4.70
CA GLU A 20 11.34 2.73 -3.96
C GLU A 20 12.49 3.14 -4.88
N GLY A 21 12.84 4.43 -4.87
CA GLY A 21 13.92 4.96 -5.72
C GLY A 21 13.61 4.98 -7.23
N SER A 22 12.49 4.43 -7.67
CA SER A 22 12.08 4.42 -9.08
C SER A 22 11.71 5.83 -9.55
N LYS A 23 12.28 6.26 -10.69
CA LYS A 23 11.93 7.55 -11.31
C LYS A 23 10.48 7.52 -11.82
N ARG A 24 9.75 8.64 -11.70
CA ARG A 24 8.44 8.80 -12.31
C ARG A 24 8.60 9.46 -13.67
N ARG A 25 7.97 8.91 -14.71
CA ARG A 25 7.93 9.49 -16.06
C ARG A 25 6.50 9.63 -16.53
N HIS A 26 6.24 10.67 -17.31
CA HIS A 26 4.97 10.79 -18.02
C HIS A 26 5.03 9.96 -19.31
N GLY A 27 3.90 9.37 -19.70
CA GLY A 27 3.73 8.65 -20.96
C GLY A 27 2.27 8.29 -21.21
N GLU A 28 2.01 7.43 -22.19
CA GLU A 28 0.63 7.05 -22.57
C GLU A 28 0.09 5.86 -21.79
N PHE A 29 0.97 5.01 -21.25
CA PHE A 29 0.61 3.76 -20.58
C PHE A 29 1.36 3.63 -19.26
N VAL A 30 0.78 2.86 -18.34
CA VAL A 30 1.50 2.37 -17.17
C VAL A 30 2.52 1.35 -17.64
N ARG A 31 3.80 1.62 -17.36
CA ARG A 31 4.90 0.69 -17.64
C ARG A 31 5.88 0.69 -16.48
N VAL A 32 6.21 -0.49 -15.99
CA VAL A 32 7.14 -0.67 -14.88
C VAL A 32 8.44 -1.29 -15.37
N THR A 33 9.55 -0.74 -14.91
CA THR A 33 10.92 -1.25 -15.11
C THR A 33 11.65 -1.19 -13.77
N ARG A 34 12.84 -1.75 -13.67
CA ARG A 34 13.59 -1.80 -12.41
C ARG A 34 13.79 -0.43 -11.74
N ASN A 35 13.98 0.63 -12.53
CA ASN A 35 14.38 1.96 -12.04
C ASN A 35 13.39 3.08 -12.43
N CYS A 36 12.28 2.74 -13.07
CA CYS A 36 11.38 3.74 -13.64
C CYS A 36 9.95 3.20 -13.74
N VAL A 37 9.00 4.08 -13.43
CA VAL A 37 7.57 3.87 -13.63
C VAL A 37 7.07 4.98 -14.54
N THR A 38 6.59 4.60 -15.72
CA THR A 38 5.89 5.51 -16.64
C THR A 38 4.41 5.50 -16.32
N LEU A 39 3.78 6.68 -16.27
CA LEU A 39 2.39 6.86 -15.85
C LEU A 39 1.62 7.74 -16.85
N PRO A 40 0.38 7.37 -17.21
CA PRO A 40 -0.51 8.21 -17.99
C PRO A 40 -1.13 9.34 -17.19
N GLY A 41 -1.72 10.30 -17.91
CA GLY A 41 -2.65 11.26 -17.33
C GLY A 41 -3.98 10.57 -17.00
N ALA A 42 -4.07 9.95 -15.82
CA ALA A 42 -5.28 9.28 -15.35
C ALA A 42 -5.59 9.68 -13.89
N PRO A 43 -6.85 9.54 -13.44
CA PRO A 43 -7.19 9.76 -12.04
C PRO A 43 -6.30 8.95 -11.11
N PHE A 44 -5.91 9.52 -9.96
CA PHE A 44 -4.95 8.89 -9.07
C PHE A 44 -5.36 7.49 -8.59
N ALA A 45 -6.65 7.27 -8.32
CA ALA A 45 -7.18 5.94 -7.98
C ALA A 45 -7.00 4.92 -9.12
N ALA A 46 -7.10 5.35 -10.38
CA ALA A 46 -6.79 4.51 -11.53
C ALA A 46 -5.29 4.22 -11.61
N LEU A 47 -4.43 5.22 -11.38
CA LEU A 47 -2.97 5.03 -11.34
C LEU A 47 -2.55 4.02 -10.27
N CYS A 48 -3.13 4.08 -9.07
CA CYS A 48 -2.93 3.09 -8.02
C CYS A 48 -3.27 1.66 -8.50
N TYR A 49 -4.46 1.48 -9.07
CA TYR A 49 -4.89 0.16 -9.54
C TYR A 49 -4.01 -0.36 -10.68
N LEU A 50 -3.84 0.43 -11.73
CA LEU A 50 -3.07 0.06 -12.91
C LEU A 50 -1.61 -0.23 -12.58
N THR A 51 -0.99 0.57 -11.70
CA THR A 51 0.38 0.33 -11.24
C THR A 51 0.48 -0.95 -10.41
N GLY A 52 -0.48 -1.20 -9.52
CA GLY A 52 -0.52 -2.45 -8.75
C GLY A 52 -0.61 -3.69 -9.63
N ILE A 53 -1.48 -3.66 -10.66
CA ILE A 53 -1.59 -4.75 -11.65
C ILE A 53 -0.29 -4.89 -12.45
N ALA A 54 0.25 -3.79 -12.98
CA ALA A 54 1.47 -3.82 -13.78
C ALA A 54 2.68 -4.34 -12.98
N LEU A 55 2.79 -3.98 -11.70
CA LEU A 55 3.82 -4.52 -10.79
C LEU A 55 3.64 -6.02 -10.58
N TYR A 56 2.43 -6.46 -10.25
CA TYR A 56 2.15 -7.88 -10.03
C TYR A 56 2.42 -8.70 -11.29
N ASP A 57 2.00 -8.21 -12.47
CA ASP A 57 2.20 -8.90 -13.73
C ASP A 57 3.68 -9.00 -14.14
N SER A 58 4.49 -8.05 -13.69
CA SER A 58 5.94 -8.02 -13.91
C SER A 58 6.70 -9.03 -13.04
N LEU A 59 6.08 -9.60 -12.00
CA LEU A 59 6.71 -10.59 -11.13
C LEU A 59 6.92 -11.94 -11.81
N ASP A 60 7.89 -12.70 -11.32
CA ASP A 60 8.00 -14.11 -11.64
C ASP A 60 6.88 -14.97 -11.03
N LEU A 61 6.79 -16.22 -11.47
CA LEU A 61 5.73 -17.13 -11.04
C LEU A 61 5.81 -17.48 -9.54
N VAL A 62 7.00 -17.47 -8.94
CA VAL A 62 7.18 -17.78 -7.52
C VAL A 62 6.66 -16.61 -6.68
N ASP A 63 7.05 -15.39 -7.03
CA ASP A 63 6.59 -14.17 -6.36
C ASP A 63 5.09 -13.94 -6.54
N LYS A 64 4.54 -14.20 -7.73
CA LYS A 64 3.08 -14.17 -7.96
C LYS A 64 2.34 -15.12 -7.03
N LYS A 65 2.82 -16.36 -6.88
CA LYS A 65 2.22 -17.34 -5.97
C LYS A 65 2.26 -16.87 -4.51
N ARG A 66 3.38 -16.27 -4.08
CA ARG A 66 3.52 -15.71 -2.72
C ARG A 66 2.57 -14.55 -2.48
N LEU A 67 2.39 -13.68 -3.46
CA LEU A 67 1.59 -12.45 -3.39
C LEU A 67 0.15 -12.63 -3.91
N GLN A 68 -0.36 -13.86 -3.97
CA GLN A 68 -1.71 -14.12 -4.47
C GLN A 68 -2.80 -13.44 -3.62
N ASN A 69 -2.57 -13.28 -2.31
CA ASN A 69 -3.48 -12.58 -1.41
C ASN A 69 -3.43 -11.06 -1.61
N ASP A 70 -2.25 -10.52 -1.91
CA ASP A 70 -2.03 -9.12 -2.28
C ASP A 70 -2.73 -8.78 -3.60
N TYR A 71 -2.65 -9.67 -4.59
CA TYR A 71 -3.41 -9.52 -5.83
C TYR A 71 -4.93 -9.46 -5.57
N ARG A 72 -5.43 -10.31 -4.67
CA ARG A 72 -6.83 -10.24 -4.23
C ARG A 72 -7.15 -8.92 -3.52
N ALA A 73 -6.20 -8.32 -2.80
CA ALA A 73 -6.38 -7.01 -2.17
C ALA A 73 -6.49 -5.89 -3.22
N ILE A 74 -5.67 -5.94 -4.28
CA ILE A 74 -5.75 -5.03 -5.42
C ILE A 74 -7.12 -5.15 -6.12
N GLU A 75 -7.63 -6.37 -6.31
CA GLU A 75 -8.96 -6.58 -6.89
C GLU A 75 -10.09 -6.12 -5.94
N ARG A 76 -9.94 -6.27 -4.61
CA ARG A 76 -10.89 -5.67 -3.65
C ARG A 76 -10.89 -4.15 -3.74
N PHE A 77 -9.72 -3.53 -3.92
CA PHE A 77 -9.61 -2.09 -4.13
C PHE A 77 -10.35 -1.65 -5.40
N ARG A 78 -10.16 -2.36 -6.52
CA ARG A 78 -10.92 -2.16 -7.77
C ARG A 78 -12.43 -2.18 -7.53
N MET A 79 -12.94 -3.23 -6.88
CA MET A 79 -14.37 -3.36 -6.59
C MET A 79 -14.89 -2.20 -5.72
N LYS A 80 -14.13 -1.80 -4.70
CA LYS A 80 -14.48 -0.66 -3.84
C LYS A 80 -14.53 0.65 -4.63
N MET A 81 -13.58 0.87 -5.52
CA MET A 81 -13.53 2.09 -6.35
C MET A 81 -14.68 2.13 -7.37
N LEU A 82 -14.99 0.99 -8.01
CA LEU A 82 -16.14 0.86 -8.91
C LEU A 82 -17.50 0.97 -8.19
N GLY A 83 -17.57 0.67 -6.90
CA GLY A 83 -18.75 0.90 -6.07
C GLY A 83 -18.86 2.33 -5.51
N SER A 84 -17.90 3.20 -5.79
CA SER A 84 -17.85 4.57 -5.24
C SER A 84 -18.48 5.60 -6.18
N LYS A 85 -18.58 6.85 -5.71
CA LYS A 85 -19.00 8.00 -6.53
C LYS A 85 -18.06 8.28 -7.72
N LEU A 86 -16.84 7.75 -7.70
CA LEU A 86 -15.85 7.92 -8.78
C LEU A 86 -16.03 6.88 -9.91
N ARG A 87 -17.00 5.97 -9.80
CA ARG A 87 -17.21 4.85 -10.73
C ARG A 87 -17.11 5.28 -12.19
N ASP A 88 -17.84 6.32 -12.59
CA ASP A 88 -17.98 6.67 -14.01
C ASP A 88 -16.65 7.16 -14.61
N VAL A 89 -15.85 7.85 -13.82
CA VAL A 89 -14.51 8.33 -14.23
C VAL A 89 -13.49 7.18 -14.24
N LEU A 90 -13.64 6.21 -13.33
CA LEU A 90 -12.67 5.13 -13.16
C LEU A 90 -12.96 3.89 -14.02
N ARG A 91 -14.19 3.72 -14.50
CA ARG A 91 -14.70 2.50 -15.13
C ARG A 91 -13.79 2.02 -16.26
N HIS A 92 -13.45 2.92 -17.18
CA HIS A 92 -12.64 2.60 -18.36
C HIS A 92 -11.24 2.05 -18.00
N TYR A 93 -10.64 2.53 -16.92
CA TYR A 93 -9.33 2.08 -16.46
C TYR A 93 -9.40 0.76 -15.70
N MET A 94 -10.47 0.56 -14.92
CA MET A 94 -10.60 -0.57 -14.00
C MET A 94 -11.28 -1.80 -14.61
N GLU A 95 -12.13 -1.64 -15.62
CA GLU A 95 -12.77 -2.78 -16.31
C GLU A 95 -11.90 -3.36 -17.43
N SER A 96 -10.98 -2.57 -17.98
CA SER A 96 -10.08 -2.99 -19.07
C SER A 96 -8.63 -2.53 -18.83
N PRO A 97 -7.98 -2.96 -17.73
CA PRO A 97 -6.64 -2.48 -17.37
C PRO A 97 -5.58 -2.78 -18.43
N GLY A 98 -5.73 -3.85 -19.22
CA GLY A 98 -4.80 -4.20 -20.30
C GLY A 98 -4.72 -3.18 -21.44
N LEU A 99 -5.71 -2.28 -21.58
CA LEU A 99 -5.65 -1.18 -22.55
C LEU A 99 -4.75 -0.02 -22.07
N HIS A 100 -4.40 -0.02 -20.78
CA HIS A 100 -3.69 1.07 -20.11
C HIS A 100 -2.31 0.65 -19.58
N ILE A 101 -1.95 -0.63 -19.75
CA ILE A 101 -0.71 -1.21 -19.25
C ILE A 101 0.12 -1.70 -20.44
N SER A 102 1.37 -1.29 -20.48
CA SER A 102 2.35 -1.78 -21.44
C SER A 102 3.29 -2.80 -20.78
N PRO A 103 3.72 -3.87 -21.48
CA PRO A 103 4.65 -4.85 -20.94
C PRO A 103 5.92 -4.21 -20.33
N GLY A 104 6.19 -4.59 -19.09
CA GLY A 104 7.34 -4.14 -18.31
C GLY A 104 8.54 -5.07 -18.40
N GLU A 105 9.53 -4.80 -17.55
CA GLU A 105 10.60 -5.75 -17.26
C GLU A 105 10.14 -6.80 -16.26
N ARG A 106 10.81 -7.95 -16.22
CA ARG A 106 10.61 -8.92 -15.15
C ARG A 106 11.25 -8.40 -13.86
N LEU A 107 10.45 -8.32 -12.80
CA LEU A 107 10.84 -7.84 -11.48
C LEU A 107 10.86 -9.01 -10.48
N ALA A 108 11.62 -8.83 -9.40
CA ALA A 108 11.71 -9.78 -8.29
C ALA A 108 11.70 -9.00 -6.97
N ILE A 109 11.05 -9.55 -5.97
CA ILE A 109 11.01 -8.98 -4.62
C ILE A 109 12.28 -9.36 -3.87
N ASP A 110 12.92 -8.37 -3.24
CA ASP A 110 13.97 -8.65 -2.26
C ASP A 110 13.35 -9.12 -0.93
N TRP A 111 13.12 -10.43 -0.85
CA TRP A 111 12.54 -11.06 0.33
C TRP A 111 13.45 -11.03 1.56
N LEU A 112 14.78 -10.95 1.37
CA LEU A 112 15.70 -10.83 2.50
C LEU A 112 15.58 -9.46 3.15
N GLU A 113 15.50 -8.41 2.34
CA GLU A 113 15.24 -7.05 2.81
C GLU A 113 13.86 -6.93 3.44
N PHE A 114 12.82 -7.53 2.85
CA PHE A 114 11.47 -7.56 3.44
C PHE A 114 11.48 -8.16 4.86
N GLU A 115 12.10 -9.34 5.03
CA GLU A 115 12.20 -10.00 6.33
C GLU A 115 13.05 -9.20 7.33
N ALA A 116 14.12 -8.55 6.88
CA ALA A 116 14.93 -7.67 7.72
C ALA A 116 14.14 -6.45 8.22
N ARG A 117 13.28 -5.86 7.37
CA ARG A 117 12.38 -4.76 7.75
C ARG A 117 11.27 -5.25 8.68
N ARG A 118 10.69 -6.42 8.40
CA ARG A 118 9.66 -7.05 9.23
C ARG A 118 10.13 -7.23 10.67
N LYS A 119 11.32 -7.80 10.87
CA LYS A 119 11.91 -8.01 12.21
C LYS A 119 12.06 -6.72 13.02
N LYS A 120 12.23 -5.56 12.37
CA LYS A 120 12.33 -4.27 13.05
C LYS A 120 10.97 -3.77 13.56
N VAL A 121 9.87 -4.11 12.89
CA VAL A 121 8.53 -3.65 13.25
C VAL A 121 7.72 -4.68 14.07
N GLU A 122 8.11 -5.95 14.02
CA GLU A 122 7.43 -7.05 14.75
C GLU A 122 7.28 -6.78 16.26
N PRO A 123 8.27 -6.21 16.99
CA PRO A 123 8.10 -5.84 18.40
C PRO A 123 6.98 -4.81 18.64
N TYR A 124 6.70 -3.95 17.67
CA TYR A 124 5.61 -2.98 17.76
C TYR A 124 4.26 -3.68 17.62
N LEU A 125 4.15 -4.69 16.74
CA LEU A 125 2.95 -5.50 16.58
C LEU A 125 2.63 -6.27 17.88
N GLU A 126 3.64 -6.96 18.42
CA GLU A 126 3.50 -7.72 19.67
C GLU A 126 3.01 -6.82 20.82
N ARG A 127 3.57 -5.61 20.93
CA ARG A 127 3.16 -4.63 21.94
C ARG A 127 1.72 -4.17 21.77
N ILE A 128 1.24 -3.98 20.53
CA ILE A 128 -0.16 -3.61 20.26
C ILE A 128 -1.11 -4.75 20.62
N VAL A 129 -0.78 -5.99 20.24
CA VAL A 129 -1.59 -7.17 20.56
C VAL A 129 -1.67 -7.38 22.08
N ALA A 130 -0.55 -7.18 22.80
CA ALA A 130 -0.53 -7.25 24.26
C ALA A 130 -1.40 -6.15 24.91
N LEU A 131 -1.38 -4.94 24.34
CA LEU A 131 -2.26 -3.86 24.78
C LEU A 131 -3.73 -4.17 24.51
N GLU A 132 -4.09 -4.67 23.32
CA GLU A 132 -5.47 -5.05 22.98
C GLU A 132 -6.06 -6.04 23.98
N LYS A 133 -5.27 -7.03 24.42
CA LYS A 133 -5.68 -8.04 25.41
C LYS A 133 -5.87 -7.47 26.82
N THR A 134 -5.22 -6.37 27.15
CA THR A 134 -5.17 -5.82 28.53
C THR A 134 -5.97 -4.53 28.70
N THR A 135 -6.35 -3.87 27.61
CA THR A 135 -7.14 -2.63 27.65
C THR A 135 -8.62 -2.92 27.43
N GLY A 136 -9.47 -2.49 28.37
CA GLY A 136 -10.92 -2.64 28.25
C GLY A 136 -11.62 -1.66 27.29
N SER A 137 -10.88 -0.77 26.62
CA SER A 137 -11.46 0.15 25.64
C SER A 137 -10.47 0.59 24.55
N ARG A 138 -11.01 0.91 23.37
CA ARG A 138 -10.25 1.44 22.23
C ARG A 138 -9.52 2.73 22.59
N ASP A 139 -10.16 3.65 23.30
CA ASP A 139 -9.53 4.93 23.66
C ASP A 139 -8.35 4.77 24.62
N ALA A 140 -8.45 3.83 25.57
CA ALA A 140 -7.35 3.50 26.47
C ALA A 140 -6.16 2.92 25.68
N LEU A 141 -6.42 2.03 24.72
CA LEU A 141 -5.40 1.50 23.83
C LEU A 141 -4.74 2.61 23.01
N LEU A 142 -5.53 3.47 22.37
CA LEU A 142 -5.02 4.56 21.53
C LEU A 142 -4.16 5.56 22.32
N LYS A 143 -4.40 5.74 23.63
CA LYS A 143 -3.53 6.55 24.49
C LYS A 143 -2.21 5.84 24.83
N LYS A 144 -2.22 4.51 24.95
CA LYS A 144 -1.04 3.70 25.29
C LYS A 144 -0.16 3.37 24.07
N THR A 145 -0.62 3.63 22.84
CA THR A 145 0.14 3.43 21.60
C THR A 145 0.98 4.63 21.17
N GLY A 146 1.38 5.50 22.12
CA GLY A 146 2.25 6.66 21.85
C GLY A 146 3.60 6.29 21.24
N PHE A 147 4.12 5.10 21.54
CA PHE A 147 5.37 4.56 20.98
C PHE A 147 5.33 4.39 19.45
N LEU A 148 4.15 4.38 18.82
CA LEU A 148 4.04 4.37 17.36
C LEU A 148 4.50 5.67 16.70
N GLY A 149 4.67 6.75 17.46
CA GLY A 149 5.28 7.99 16.98
C GLY A 149 6.76 7.84 16.60
N GLU A 150 7.42 6.77 17.03
CA GLU A 150 8.83 6.47 16.69
C GLU A 150 9.00 5.91 15.28
N LEU A 151 7.95 5.31 14.71
CA LEU A 151 8.01 4.65 13.41
C LEU A 151 8.05 5.68 12.28
N SER A 152 8.83 5.39 11.23
CA SER A 152 8.67 6.08 9.95
C SER A 152 7.31 5.74 9.32
N PRO A 153 6.80 6.56 8.39
CA PRO A 153 5.56 6.20 7.70
C PRO A 153 5.63 4.87 6.95
N ASP A 154 6.78 4.59 6.35
CA ASP A 154 7.05 3.31 5.69
C ASP A 154 6.95 2.12 6.67
N GLN A 155 7.57 2.23 7.84
CA GLN A 155 7.46 1.22 8.89
C GLN A 155 6.03 1.08 9.41
N GLY A 156 5.28 2.18 9.48
CA GLY A 156 3.85 2.17 9.81
C GLY A 156 3.03 1.37 8.79
N LEU A 157 3.28 1.54 7.49
CA LEU A 157 2.63 0.74 6.45
C LEU A 157 3.00 -0.75 6.55
N LEU A 158 4.28 -1.06 6.79
CA LEU A 158 4.70 -2.44 7.01
C LEU A 158 4.01 -3.07 8.22
N LEU A 159 3.93 -2.33 9.33
CA LEU A 159 3.24 -2.78 10.55
C LEU A 159 1.76 -3.09 10.28
N VAL A 160 1.08 -2.26 9.50
CA VAL A 160 -0.30 -2.52 9.06
C VAL A 160 -0.36 -3.76 8.16
N TYR A 161 0.58 -3.90 7.23
CA TYR A 161 0.62 -5.03 6.29
C TYR A 161 0.74 -6.39 7.00
N ILE A 162 1.65 -6.50 7.96
CA ILE A 162 1.92 -7.77 8.66
C ILE A 162 0.87 -8.13 9.72
N ALA A 163 -0.09 -7.24 10.01
CA ALA A 163 -1.16 -7.53 10.95
C ALA A 163 -2.12 -8.59 10.38
N GLU A 164 -2.46 -9.56 11.22
CA GLU A 164 -3.12 -10.82 10.84
C GLU A 164 -4.55 -10.66 10.32
N ASP A 165 -5.29 -9.65 10.80
CA ASP A 165 -6.70 -9.44 10.45
C ASP A 165 -7.09 -7.97 10.27
N GLU A 166 -8.25 -7.74 9.64
CA GLU A 166 -8.77 -6.40 9.31
C GLU A 166 -9.12 -5.55 10.55
N LYS A 167 -9.54 -6.17 11.65
CA LYS A 167 -9.84 -5.45 12.91
C LYS A 167 -8.54 -4.90 13.49
N LEU A 168 -7.49 -5.72 13.56
CA LEU A 168 -6.18 -5.30 14.05
C LEU A 168 -5.55 -4.25 13.13
N ARG A 169 -5.64 -4.41 11.80
CA ARG A 169 -5.23 -3.40 10.82
C ARG A 169 -5.93 -2.06 11.05
N GLY A 170 -7.25 -2.08 11.25
CA GLY A 170 -8.03 -0.88 11.55
C GLY A 170 -7.60 -0.20 12.85
N LEU A 171 -7.25 -0.98 13.87
CA LEU A 171 -6.74 -0.49 15.14
C LEU A 171 -5.37 0.17 15.01
N ILE A 172 -4.44 -0.49 14.31
CA ILE A 172 -3.09 0.01 14.05
C ILE A 172 -3.15 1.31 13.24
N ASN A 173 -3.96 1.36 12.17
CA ASN A 173 -4.16 2.58 11.40
C ASN A 173 -4.69 3.74 12.25
N ALA A 174 -5.66 3.47 13.14
CA ALA A 174 -6.18 4.49 14.05
C ALA A 174 -5.11 4.96 15.06
N ALA A 175 -4.28 4.03 15.54
CA ALA A 175 -3.20 4.32 16.49
C ALA A 175 -2.07 5.14 15.84
N LEU A 176 -1.62 4.75 14.64
CA LEU A 176 -0.68 5.52 13.82
C LEU A 176 -1.25 6.90 13.49
N GLY A 177 -2.51 6.95 13.02
CA GLY A 177 -3.20 8.19 12.72
C GLY A 177 -3.27 9.13 13.93
N LYS A 178 -3.42 8.62 15.16
CA LYS A 178 -3.47 9.45 16.37
C LYS A 178 -2.08 9.86 16.88
N ASN A 179 -1.12 8.96 16.88
CA ASN A 179 0.14 9.13 17.61
C ASN A 179 1.37 9.37 16.73
N ASN A 180 1.24 9.26 15.41
CA ASN A 180 2.34 9.47 14.46
C ASN A 180 1.99 10.61 13.47
N PRO A 181 2.46 11.85 13.74
CA PRO A 181 2.16 13.00 12.87
C PRO A 181 2.65 12.83 11.43
N ARG A 182 3.83 12.24 11.23
CA ARG A 182 4.40 12.00 9.89
C ARG A 182 3.55 11.04 9.08
N PHE A 183 3.11 9.93 9.70
CA PHE A 183 2.20 8.99 9.04
C PHE A 183 0.85 9.66 8.71
N ARG A 184 0.31 10.48 9.63
CA ARG A 184 -0.92 11.25 9.38
C ARG A 184 -0.77 12.19 8.19
N GLU A 185 0.35 12.89 8.07
CA GLU A 185 0.65 13.78 6.94
C GLU A 185 0.68 13.02 5.62
N GLU A 186 1.33 11.85 5.57
CA GLU A 186 1.32 10.99 4.38
C GLU A 186 -0.09 10.57 3.99
N VAL A 187 -0.89 10.12 4.97
CA VAL A 187 -2.29 9.74 4.75
C VAL A 187 -3.11 10.92 4.21
N ILE A 188 -2.89 12.14 4.72
CA ILE A 188 -3.55 13.35 4.21
C ILE A 188 -3.14 13.63 2.76
N ARG A 189 -1.86 13.56 2.42
CA ARG A 189 -1.37 13.74 1.04
C ARG A 189 -1.98 12.72 0.10
N TYR A 190 -1.94 11.45 0.51
CA TYR A 190 -2.57 10.35 -0.19
C TYR A 190 -4.08 10.62 -0.45
N PHE A 191 -4.85 11.00 0.58
CA PHE A 191 -6.28 11.29 0.39
C PHE A 191 -6.55 12.52 -0.47
N LYS A 192 -5.70 13.55 -0.41
CA LYS A 192 -5.78 14.70 -1.32
C LYS A 192 -5.58 14.28 -2.77
N ALA A 193 -4.58 13.44 -3.06
CA ALA A 193 -4.35 12.93 -4.40
C ALA A 193 -5.57 12.14 -4.95
N PHE A 194 -6.33 11.46 -4.09
CA PHE A 194 -7.58 10.80 -4.47
C PHE A 194 -8.72 11.76 -4.88
N GLN A 195 -8.67 13.03 -4.44
CA GLN A 195 -9.70 14.02 -4.73
C GLN A 195 -9.46 14.77 -6.04
N GLY A 196 -8.29 14.61 -6.67
CA GLY A 196 -7.85 15.41 -7.82
C GLY A 196 -7.35 16.78 -7.39
#